data_AF-A0A6P3VCI4-F1
#
_entry.id   AF-A0A6P3VCI4-F1
#
_cell.length_a   1.000
_cell.length_b   1.000
_cell.length_c   1.000
_cell.angle_alpha   90.00
_cell.angle_beta   90.00
_cell.angle_gamma   90.00
#
_symmetry.space_group_name_H-M   'P 1'
#
loop_
_entity.id
_entity.type
_entity.pdbx_description
1 polymer ?
#
loop_
_entity_poly.entity_id
_entity_poly.type
_entity_poly.pdbx_seq_one_letter_code
_entity_poly.pdbx_strand_id
1 'polypeptide(L)'
;MGRGDPKKPRGKMSSCASFVRTCREEHKKKRPDASVNFSEFSKTCSERWKTMSAKEKGKLEHMAKADKARYEREMKTYIPPKGETKKKFKDPSTPKRPPSAFFLSCSEYRPKIKGEHPGLSTGEVVKNLGEMWTNTAADDKQPYEKKAAKLKEKYEKDIAAYRAKGKPDAAKKGVVKAEKSKKKKEEEEDEEDEDEEEEEDEEEDEEDEEEDDDE
;
A
#
# COMPACT_ATOMS: atom_id res chain seq x y z
N MET A 1 -3.99 -18.63 -14.08
CA MET A 1 -3.99 -17.26 -14.63
C MET A 1 -5.07 -16.46 -13.90
N GLY A 2 -4.70 -15.36 -13.26
CA GLY A 2 -5.51 -14.73 -12.22
C GLY A 2 -6.78 -14.08 -12.76
N ARG A 3 -7.92 -14.37 -12.13
CA ARG A 3 -9.16 -13.60 -12.28
C ARG A 3 -8.94 -12.26 -11.57
N GLY A 4 -8.65 -11.20 -12.33
CA GLY A 4 -8.48 -9.84 -11.81
C GLY A 4 -8.85 -8.84 -12.90
N ASP A 5 -9.15 -7.60 -12.50
CA ASP A 5 -9.48 -6.50 -13.41
C ASP A 5 -8.44 -6.42 -14.55
N PRO A 6 -8.86 -6.53 -15.83
CA PRO A 6 -7.97 -6.37 -16.99
C PRO A 6 -7.25 -5.02 -17.04
N LYS A 7 -7.80 -3.98 -16.41
CA LYS A 7 -7.18 -2.64 -16.32
C LYS A 7 -6.19 -2.52 -15.18
N LYS A 8 -6.11 -3.50 -14.28
CA LYS A 8 -5.15 -3.49 -13.18
C LYS A 8 -3.74 -3.67 -13.73
N PRO A 9 -2.80 -2.77 -13.39
CA PRO A 9 -1.39 -2.94 -13.72
C PRO A 9 -0.87 -4.32 -13.31
N ARG A 10 -0.05 -4.92 -14.18
CA ARG A 10 0.57 -6.22 -13.89
C ARG A 10 1.53 -6.09 -12.72
N GLY A 11 1.54 -7.06 -11.80
CA GLY A 11 2.38 -7.01 -10.61
C GLY A 11 3.88 -6.89 -10.91
N LYS A 12 4.63 -6.31 -9.96
CA LYS A 12 6.09 -6.14 -10.02
C LYS A 12 6.81 -7.48 -10.20
N MET A 13 7.77 -7.53 -11.11
CA MET A 13 8.72 -8.63 -11.30
C MET A 13 9.98 -8.39 -10.46
N SER A 14 10.35 -9.37 -9.63
CA SER A 14 11.62 -9.37 -8.90
C SER A 14 12.81 -9.73 -9.80
N SER A 15 14.03 -9.50 -9.32
CA SER A 15 15.28 -9.85 -10.03
C SER A 15 15.31 -11.34 -10.44
N CYS A 16 14.91 -12.22 -9.53
CA CYS A 16 14.74 -13.65 -9.79
C CYS A 16 13.65 -13.94 -10.84
N ALA A 17 12.52 -13.25 -10.81
CA ALA A 17 11.46 -13.43 -11.82
C ALA A 17 11.88 -12.93 -13.21
N SER A 18 12.65 -11.84 -13.26
CA SER A 18 13.29 -11.33 -14.48
C SER A 18 14.30 -12.34 -15.03
N PHE A 19 15.08 -12.98 -14.17
CA PHE A 19 16.05 -14.01 -14.56
C PHE A 19 15.41 -15.30 -15.09
N VAL A 20 14.36 -15.79 -14.42
CA VAL A 20 13.63 -16.97 -14.89
C VAL A 20 13.04 -16.70 -16.28
N ARG A 21 12.62 -15.46 -16.57
CA ARG A 21 12.15 -15.06 -17.89
C ARG A 21 13.28 -15.05 -18.93
N THR A 22 14.45 -14.48 -18.63
CA THR A 22 15.59 -14.47 -19.56
C THR A 22 16.09 -15.89 -19.84
N CYS A 23 16.18 -16.74 -18.82
CA CYS A 23 16.54 -18.14 -18.96
C CYS A 23 15.53 -18.93 -19.81
N ARG A 24 14.22 -18.64 -19.70
CA ARG A 24 13.19 -19.25 -20.56
C ARG A 24 13.35 -18.83 -22.01
N GLU A 25 13.64 -17.56 -22.27
CA GLU A 25 13.84 -17.05 -23.63
C GLU A 25 15.11 -17.61 -24.27
N GLU A 26 16.21 -17.70 -23.52
CA GLU A 26 17.44 -18.35 -24.01
C GLU A 26 17.22 -19.83 -24.31
N HIS A 27 16.53 -20.56 -23.43
CA HIS A 27 16.23 -21.97 -23.67
C HIS A 27 15.35 -22.16 -24.90
N LYS A 28 14.36 -21.29 -25.12
CA LYS A 28 13.50 -21.32 -26.32
C LYS A 28 14.29 -20.99 -27.60
N LYS A 29 15.28 -20.10 -27.54
CA LYS A 29 16.19 -19.81 -28.67
C LYS A 29 17.12 -20.98 -28.99
N LYS A 30 17.68 -21.62 -27.96
CA LYS A 30 18.63 -22.75 -28.12
C LYS A 30 17.93 -24.06 -28.45
N ARG A 31 16.68 -24.23 -28.02
CA ARG A 31 15.88 -25.44 -28.22
C ARG A 31 14.42 -25.07 -28.57
N PRO A 32 14.15 -24.59 -29.79
CA PRO A 32 12.82 -24.14 -30.19
C PRO A 32 11.78 -25.27 -30.20
N ASP A 33 12.18 -26.51 -30.51
CA ASP A 33 11.29 -27.69 -30.56
C ASP A 33 11.30 -28.56 -29.29
N ALA A 34 12.14 -28.23 -28.29
CA ALA A 34 12.19 -29.03 -27.07
C ALA A 34 11.12 -28.57 -26.06
N SER A 35 10.26 -29.50 -25.66
CA SER A 35 9.37 -29.32 -24.52
C SER A 35 10.20 -29.11 -23.24
N VAL A 36 10.05 -27.93 -22.62
CA VAL A 36 10.73 -27.59 -21.37
C VAL A 36 10.05 -28.30 -20.19
N ASN A 37 10.71 -29.31 -19.62
CA ASN A 37 10.30 -29.89 -18.35
C ASN A 37 10.50 -28.87 -17.23
N PHE A 38 9.41 -28.41 -16.60
CA PHE A 38 9.44 -27.38 -15.57
C PHE A 38 10.35 -27.74 -14.39
N SER A 39 10.41 -29.02 -14.00
CA SER A 39 11.26 -29.47 -12.89
C SER A 39 12.75 -29.36 -13.21
N GLU A 40 13.15 -29.67 -14.43
CA GLU A 40 14.56 -29.58 -14.85
C GLU A 40 14.96 -28.14 -15.14
N PHE A 41 14.06 -27.37 -15.72
CA PHE A 41 14.24 -25.94 -15.96
C PHE A 41 14.41 -25.15 -14.66
N SER A 42 13.65 -25.49 -13.61
CA SER A 42 13.78 -24.83 -12.31
C SER A 42 15.13 -25.15 -11.64
N LYS A 43 15.62 -26.38 -11.75
CA LYS A 43 16.94 -26.79 -11.21
C LYS A 43 18.08 -26.05 -11.92
N THR A 44 18.06 -26.07 -13.26
CA THR A 44 19.06 -25.39 -14.09
C THR A 44 19.06 -23.87 -13.90
N CYS A 45 17.89 -23.24 -13.73
CA CYS A 45 17.83 -21.82 -13.36
C CYS A 45 18.44 -21.56 -11.97
N SER A 46 18.12 -22.40 -10.98
CA SER A 46 18.65 -22.19 -9.62
C SER A 46 20.16 -22.38 -9.53
N GLU A 47 20.71 -23.37 -10.24
CA GLU A 47 22.16 -23.57 -10.33
C GLU A 47 22.81 -22.39 -11.04
N ARG A 48 22.25 -21.98 -12.19
CA ARG A 48 22.77 -20.84 -12.94
C ARG A 48 22.76 -19.55 -12.12
N TRP A 49 21.69 -19.28 -11.38
CA TRP A 49 21.57 -18.11 -10.49
C TRP A 49 22.67 -18.08 -9.42
N LYS A 50 23.03 -19.24 -8.85
CA LYS A 50 24.11 -19.36 -7.87
C LYS A 50 25.48 -19.11 -8.48
N THR A 51 25.69 -19.54 -9.72
CA THR A 51 26.94 -19.34 -10.46
C THR A 51 27.01 -18.00 -11.21
N MET A 52 25.96 -17.18 -11.21
CA MET A 52 25.96 -15.87 -11.87
C MET A 52 26.94 -14.93 -11.16
N SER A 53 27.71 -14.20 -11.95
CA SER A 53 28.59 -13.14 -11.45
C SER A 53 27.80 -11.96 -10.88
N ALA A 54 28.39 -11.19 -9.95
CA ALA A 54 27.78 -9.97 -9.40
C ALA A 54 27.35 -9.00 -10.51
N LYS A 55 28.14 -8.90 -11.58
CA LYS A 55 27.85 -8.05 -12.75
C LYS A 55 26.58 -8.46 -13.51
N GLU A 56 26.25 -9.76 -13.53
CA GLU A 56 25.02 -10.23 -14.16
C GLU A 56 23.81 -10.15 -13.24
N LYS A 57 24.01 -10.35 -11.93
CA LYS A 57 22.98 -10.11 -10.91
C LYS A 57 22.57 -8.63 -10.86
N GLY A 58 23.55 -7.72 -10.92
CA GLY A 58 23.29 -6.28 -10.98
C GLY A 58 22.43 -5.86 -12.19
N LYS A 59 22.59 -6.51 -13.35
CA LYS A 59 21.70 -6.28 -14.51
C LYS A 59 20.25 -6.70 -14.22
N LEU A 60 20.07 -7.80 -13.49
CA LEU A 60 18.75 -8.36 -13.16
C LEU A 60 18.05 -7.54 -12.06
N GLU A 61 18.83 -6.99 -11.12
CA GLU A 61 18.39 -6.01 -10.12
C GLU A 61 17.99 -4.69 -10.77
N HIS A 62 18.81 -4.16 -11.68
CA HIS A 62 18.45 -2.96 -12.45
C HIS A 62 17.14 -3.16 -13.22
N MET A 63 16.95 -4.32 -13.85
CA MET A 63 15.68 -4.68 -14.50
C MET A 63 14.50 -4.76 -13.52
N ALA A 64 14.72 -5.27 -12.31
CA ALA A 64 13.69 -5.31 -11.26
C ALA A 64 13.34 -3.91 -10.73
N LYS A 65 14.34 -3.03 -10.55
CA LYS A 65 14.15 -1.62 -10.16
C LYS A 65 13.36 -0.86 -11.24
N ALA A 66 13.69 -1.06 -12.51
CA ALA A 66 12.93 -0.49 -13.62
C ALA A 66 11.47 -1.01 -13.67
N ASP A 67 11.24 -2.30 -13.41
CA ASP A 67 9.90 -2.88 -13.35
C ASP A 67 9.08 -2.37 -12.16
N LYS A 68 9.74 -2.18 -10.99
CA LYS A 68 9.16 -1.53 -9.81
C LYS A 68 8.67 -0.12 -10.15
N ALA A 69 9.50 0.69 -10.81
CA ALA A 69 9.14 2.05 -11.24
C ALA A 69 8.00 2.06 -12.27
N ARG A 70 8.00 1.13 -13.24
CA ARG A 70 6.90 0.94 -14.20
C ARG A 70 5.58 0.65 -13.49
N TYR A 71 5.57 -0.31 -12.56
CA TYR A 71 4.38 -0.64 -11.78
C TYR A 71 3.87 0.53 -10.95
N GLU A 72 4.76 1.29 -10.29
CA GLU A 72 4.37 2.44 -9.48
C GLU A 72 3.75 3.55 -10.32
N ARG A 73 4.30 3.81 -11.52
CA ARG A 73 3.73 4.76 -12.47
C ARG A 73 2.35 4.31 -12.97
N GLU A 74 2.21 3.05 -13.36
CA GLU A 74 0.93 2.47 -13.81
C GLU A 74 -0.10 2.43 -12.67
N MET A 75 0.31 2.15 -11.43
CA MET A 75 -0.57 2.14 -10.27
C MET A 75 -1.01 3.55 -9.86
N LYS A 76 -0.17 4.57 -10.06
CA LYS A 76 -0.54 5.98 -9.79
C LYS A 76 -1.66 6.47 -10.70
N THR A 77 -1.70 6.01 -11.94
CA THR A 77 -2.75 6.34 -12.92
C THR A 77 -3.95 5.39 -12.89
N TYR A 78 -3.81 4.23 -12.22
CA TYR A 78 -4.88 3.25 -12.10
C TYR A 78 -5.97 3.69 -11.11
N ILE A 79 -7.18 3.89 -11.64
CA ILE A 79 -8.38 4.12 -10.84
C ILE A 79 -9.14 2.79 -10.73
N PRO A 80 -9.15 2.12 -9.57
CA PRO A 80 -9.86 0.87 -9.41
C PRO A 80 -11.38 1.06 -9.61
N PRO A 81 -12.06 0.13 -10.28
CA PRO A 81 -13.50 0.20 -10.47
C PRO A 81 -14.22 0.20 -9.11
N LYS A 82 -15.23 1.06 -9.01
CA LYS A 82 -15.99 1.33 -7.79
C LYS A 82 -16.78 0.10 -7.36
N GLY A 83 -16.17 -0.78 -6.57
CA GLY A 83 -16.84 -1.97 -6.02
C GLY A 83 -15.92 -3.15 -5.69
N GLU A 84 -14.69 -3.18 -6.22
CA GLU A 84 -13.81 -4.35 -6.05
C GLU A 84 -12.94 -4.33 -4.79
N THR A 85 -13.05 -3.28 -3.96
CA THR A 85 -12.47 -3.33 -2.62
C THR A 85 -13.33 -4.25 -1.77
N LYS A 86 -12.99 -5.55 -1.74
CA LYS A 86 -13.53 -6.51 -0.77
C LYS A 86 -13.52 -5.82 0.59
N LYS A 87 -14.70 -5.51 1.14
CA LYS A 87 -14.85 -4.87 2.44
C LYS A 87 -14.08 -5.74 3.43
N LYS A 88 -12.90 -5.28 3.86
CA LYS A 88 -12.15 -5.96 4.93
C LYS A 88 -13.14 -6.13 6.10
N PHE A 89 -13.34 -7.37 6.54
CA PHE A 89 -14.15 -7.68 7.72
C PHE A 89 -13.56 -6.89 8.88
N LYS A 90 -14.33 -5.93 9.43
CA LYS A 90 -13.85 -5.15 10.56
C LYS A 90 -14.10 -6.01 11.80
N ASP A 91 -13.05 -6.18 12.59
CA ASP A 91 -13.12 -6.85 13.88
C ASP A 91 -14.16 -6.12 14.77
N PRO A 92 -15.13 -6.85 15.36
CA PRO A 92 -16.13 -6.26 16.25
C PRO A 92 -15.56 -5.49 17.44
N SER A 93 -14.33 -5.80 17.85
CA SER A 93 -13.62 -5.14 18.96
C SER A 93 -12.89 -3.85 18.55
N THR A 94 -12.75 -3.57 17.25
CA THR A 94 -12.11 -2.33 16.80
C THR A 94 -13.04 -1.15 17.09
N PRO A 95 -12.55 -0.09 17.78
CA PRO A 95 -13.30 1.14 17.97
C PRO A 95 -13.93 1.62 16.65
N LYS A 96 -15.19 2.04 16.70
CA LYS A 96 -15.90 2.56 15.51
C LYS A 96 -15.51 4.01 15.28
N ARG A 97 -15.29 4.37 14.01
CA ARG A 97 -14.98 5.76 13.63
C ARG A 97 -16.11 6.70 14.09
N PRO A 98 -15.79 7.86 14.66
CA PRO A 98 -16.80 8.80 15.12
C PRO A 98 -17.50 9.46 13.93
N PRO A 99 -18.77 9.87 14.10
CA PRO A 99 -19.48 10.64 13.09
C PRO A 99 -18.80 12.00 12.86
N SER A 100 -18.74 12.45 11.61
CA SER A 100 -18.26 13.80 11.28
C SER A 100 -19.31 14.86 11.64
N ALA A 101 -18.92 16.14 11.63
CA ALA A 101 -19.80 17.28 11.88
C ALA A 101 -21.08 17.24 11.02
N PHE A 102 -20.94 16.91 9.74
CA PHE A 102 -22.06 16.72 8.83
C PHE A 102 -23.00 15.58 9.27
N PHE A 103 -22.45 14.43 9.70
CA PHE A 103 -23.28 13.31 10.16
C PHE A 103 -23.97 13.60 11.50
N LEU A 104 -23.33 14.35 12.39
CA LEU A 104 -23.95 14.85 13.62
C LEU A 104 -25.13 15.76 13.29
N SER A 105 -24.93 16.76 12.44
CA SER A 105 -26.00 17.64 11.96
C SER A 105 -27.11 16.84 11.27
N CYS A 106 -26.77 15.95 10.33
CA CYS A 106 -27.75 15.07 9.68
C CYS A 106 -28.58 14.26 10.67
N SER A 107 -28.00 13.78 11.77
CA SER A 107 -28.74 13.00 12.76
C SER A 107 -29.84 13.82 13.46
N GLU A 108 -29.61 15.12 13.64
CA GLU A 108 -30.56 16.05 14.27
C GLU A 108 -31.61 16.57 13.28
N TYR A 109 -31.25 16.81 12.01
CA TYR A 109 -32.15 17.38 11.01
C TYR A 109 -32.93 16.34 10.18
N ARG A 110 -32.42 15.12 9.99
CA ARG A 110 -33.17 14.04 9.33
C ARG A 110 -34.57 13.82 9.89
N PRO A 111 -34.78 13.69 11.22
CA PRO A 111 -36.13 13.48 11.75
C PRO A 111 -37.04 14.69 11.53
N LYS A 112 -36.51 15.93 11.54
CA LYS A 112 -37.26 17.15 11.27
C LYS A 112 -37.78 17.17 9.84
N ILE A 113 -36.88 16.96 8.86
CA ILE A 113 -37.23 16.93 7.44
C ILE A 113 -38.14 15.75 7.11
N LYS A 114 -37.94 14.59 7.75
CA LYS A 114 -38.84 13.44 7.57
C LYS A 114 -40.23 13.70 8.16
N GLY A 115 -40.34 14.52 9.20
CA GLY A 115 -41.62 14.97 9.74
C GLY A 115 -42.34 15.95 8.82
N GLU A 116 -41.61 16.91 8.24
CA GLU A 116 -42.15 17.89 7.28
C GLU A 116 -42.46 17.27 5.91
N HIS A 117 -41.65 16.30 5.49
CA HIS A 117 -41.73 15.62 4.21
C HIS A 117 -41.70 14.09 4.37
N PRO A 118 -42.77 13.48 4.91
CA PRO A 118 -42.83 12.04 5.16
C PRO A 118 -42.79 11.19 3.87
N GLY A 119 -43.06 11.80 2.70
CA GLY A 119 -43.00 11.14 1.39
C GLY A 119 -41.62 11.10 0.74
N LEU A 120 -40.63 11.84 1.25
CA LEU A 120 -39.28 11.83 0.67
C LEU A 120 -38.50 10.57 1.07
N SER A 121 -37.76 10.03 0.10
CA SER A 121 -36.82 8.95 0.36
C SER A 121 -35.75 9.40 1.35
N THR A 122 -35.30 8.49 2.23
CA THR A 122 -34.17 8.76 3.11
C THR A 122 -32.91 9.15 2.33
N GLY A 123 -32.77 8.72 1.08
CA GLY A 123 -31.68 9.15 0.19
C GLY A 123 -31.81 10.60 -0.27
N GLU A 124 -33.03 11.07 -0.55
CA GLU A 124 -33.31 12.44 -0.99
C GLU A 124 -33.15 13.43 0.16
N VAL A 125 -33.65 13.08 1.35
CA VAL A 125 -33.45 13.86 2.58
C VAL A 125 -31.96 14.11 2.83
N VAL A 126 -31.10 13.15 2.55
CA VAL A 126 -29.63 13.29 2.73
C VAL A 126 -28.99 14.19 1.70
N LYS A 127 -29.46 14.12 0.45
CA LYS A 127 -28.97 15.02 -0.60
C LYS A 127 -29.31 16.46 -0.24
N ASN A 128 -30.56 16.73 0.13
CA ASN A 128 -31.00 18.05 0.56
C ASN A 128 -30.22 18.55 1.78
N LEU A 129 -29.97 17.67 2.77
CA LEU A 129 -29.14 18.01 3.93
C LEU A 129 -27.69 18.32 3.55
N GLY A 130 -27.14 17.60 2.57
CA GLY A 130 -25.80 17.86 2.03
C GLY A 130 -25.68 19.26 1.46
N GLU A 131 -26.64 19.66 0.63
CA GLU A 131 -26.71 20.99 0.02
C GLU A 131 -26.95 22.09 1.07
N MET A 132 -27.85 21.85 2.03
CA MET A 132 -28.06 22.76 3.17
C MET A 132 -26.78 22.92 3.99
N TRP A 133 -26.06 21.84 4.27
CA TRP A 133 -24.82 21.87 5.02
C TRP A 133 -23.72 22.63 4.28
N THR A 134 -23.62 22.53 2.94
CA THR A 134 -22.65 23.35 2.20
C THR A 134 -23.00 24.84 2.28
N ASN A 135 -24.29 25.18 2.23
CA ASN A 135 -24.80 26.56 2.27
C ASN A 135 -24.91 27.17 3.67
N THR A 136 -24.86 26.35 4.74
CA THR A 136 -24.90 26.82 6.13
C THR A 136 -23.65 27.66 6.44
N ALA A 137 -23.77 28.66 7.32
CA ALA A 137 -22.64 29.49 7.73
C ALA A 137 -21.60 28.70 8.56
N ALA A 138 -20.35 29.15 8.56
CA ALA A 138 -19.29 28.50 9.36
C ALA A 138 -19.59 28.54 10.87
N ASP A 139 -20.25 29.60 11.34
CA ASP A 139 -20.64 29.77 12.75
C ASP A 139 -21.66 28.73 13.21
N ASP A 140 -22.58 28.33 12.34
CA ASP A 140 -23.56 27.28 12.62
C ASP A 140 -22.95 25.87 12.53
N LYS A 141 -21.88 25.71 11.74
CA LYS A 141 -21.12 24.44 11.64
C LYS A 141 -20.15 24.25 12.80
N GLN A 142 -19.59 25.34 13.31
CA GLN A 142 -18.64 25.42 14.43
C GLN A 142 -19.01 24.53 15.64
N PRO A 143 -20.25 24.54 16.18
CA PRO A 143 -20.60 23.66 17.29
C PRO A 143 -20.53 22.16 16.92
N TYR A 144 -20.90 21.79 15.69
CA TYR A 144 -20.82 20.40 15.22
C TYR A 144 -19.39 19.98 14.92
N GLU A 145 -18.56 20.87 14.39
CA GLU A 145 -17.13 20.65 14.19
C GLU A 145 -16.40 20.46 15.52
N LYS A 146 -16.69 21.30 16.52
CA LYS A 146 -16.17 21.15 17.90
C LYS A 146 -16.61 19.82 18.52
N LYS A 147 -17.89 19.43 18.36
CA LYS A 147 -18.40 18.12 18.83
C LYS A 147 -17.68 16.97 18.11
N ALA A 148 -17.53 17.04 16.79
CA ALA A 148 -16.85 16.02 16.01
C ALA A 148 -15.36 15.91 16.35
N ALA A 149 -14.67 17.04 16.58
CA ALA A 149 -13.27 17.08 17.00
C ALA A 149 -13.08 16.40 18.36
N LYS A 150 -13.94 16.67 19.34
CA LYS A 150 -13.90 15.99 20.64
C LYS A 150 -14.11 14.47 20.52
N LEU A 151 -15.05 14.05 19.67
CA LEU A 151 -15.28 12.62 19.41
C LEU A 151 -14.10 11.97 18.67
N LYS A 152 -13.45 12.71 17.77
CA LYS A 152 -12.24 12.28 17.07
C LYS A 152 -11.08 12.07 18.03
N GLU A 153 -10.84 13.01 18.93
CA GLU A 153 -9.79 12.89 19.95
C GLU A 153 -10.03 11.67 20.87
N LYS A 154 -11.27 11.44 21.29
CA LYS A 154 -11.62 10.25 22.07
C LYS A 154 -11.37 8.96 21.28
N TYR A 155 -11.78 8.93 20.02
CA TYR A 155 -11.53 7.78 19.15
C TYR A 155 -10.03 7.52 18.91
N GLU A 156 -9.22 8.57 18.79
CA GLU A 156 -7.77 8.47 18.65
C GLU A 156 -7.13 7.85 19.89
N LYS A 157 -7.60 8.21 21.09
CA LYS A 157 -7.20 7.56 22.35
C LYS A 157 -7.65 6.10 22.40
N ASP A 158 -8.91 5.83 22.05
CA ASP A 158 -9.48 4.47 22.06
C ASP A 158 -8.77 3.54 21.07
N ILE A 159 -8.46 4.02 19.86
CA ILE A 159 -7.75 3.24 18.84
C ILE A 159 -6.27 3.07 19.19
N ALA A 160 -5.64 4.07 19.81
CA ALA A 160 -4.28 3.93 20.33
C ALA A 160 -4.23 2.88 21.45
N ALA A 161 -5.16 2.93 22.40
CA ALA A 161 -5.29 1.92 23.45
C ALA A 161 -5.61 0.53 22.89
N TYR A 162 -6.45 0.43 21.86
CA TYR A 162 -6.75 -0.84 21.19
C TYR A 162 -5.53 -1.41 20.45
N ARG A 163 -4.73 -0.56 19.79
CA ARG A 163 -3.47 -0.97 19.16
C ARG A 163 -2.44 -1.41 20.20
N ALA A 164 -2.30 -0.66 21.30
CA ALA A 164 -1.37 -0.93 22.38
C ALA A 164 -1.73 -2.20 23.19
N LYS A 165 -3.02 -2.50 23.35
CA LYS A 165 -3.48 -3.68 24.10
C LYS A 165 -3.17 -5.01 23.42
N GLY A 166 -2.73 -5.01 22.16
CA GLY A 166 -2.48 -6.22 21.38
C GLY A 166 -3.78 -7.00 21.18
N LYS A 167 -4.19 -7.24 19.93
CA LYS A 167 -5.38 -8.08 19.69
C LYS A 167 -5.15 -9.47 20.31
N PRO A 168 -6.06 -10.02 21.14
CA PRO A 168 -6.17 -11.47 21.23
C PRO A 168 -6.50 -11.97 19.82
N ASP A 169 -5.78 -13.01 19.46
CA ASP A 169 -5.63 -13.59 18.13
C ASP A 169 -6.96 -14.03 17.49
N ALA A 170 -7.71 -13.10 16.91
CA ALA A 170 -8.79 -13.41 15.96
C ALA A 170 -8.24 -13.72 14.55
N ALA A 171 -6.95 -14.04 14.42
CA ALA A 171 -6.37 -14.59 13.20
C ALA A 171 -6.41 -16.14 13.18
N LYS A 172 -6.65 -16.81 14.32
CA LYS A 172 -6.68 -18.29 14.42
C LYS A 172 -7.97 -19.01 13.98
N LYS A 173 -8.71 -18.47 13.00
CA LYS A 173 -9.62 -19.28 12.16
C LYS A 173 -9.46 -19.02 10.65
N GLY A 174 -8.32 -18.48 10.24
CA GLY A 174 -7.83 -18.50 8.86
C GLY A 174 -6.44 -19.13 8.68
N VAL A 175 -5.77 -19.46 9.79
CA VAL A 175 -4.44 -20.12 9.82
C VAL A 175 -4.62 -21.63 9.70
N VAL A 176 -5.04 -22.08 8.53
CA VAL A 176 -4.58 -23.38 8.00
C VAL A 176 -4.11 -23.27 6.55
N LYS A 177 -4.15 -22.08 5.95
CA LYS A 177 -3.66 -21.86 4.58
C LYS A 177 -2.60 -20.76 4.43
N ALA A 178 -2.16 -20.18 5.54
CA ALA A 178 -1.22 -19.05 5.57
C ALA A 178 0.11 -19.33 6.28
N GLU A 179 0.40 -20.59 6.66
CA GLU A 179 1.68 -20.93 7.29
C GLU A 179 2.84 -21.04 6.26
N LYS A 180 2.55 -21.10 4.96
CA LYS A 180 3.59 -21.17 3.91
C LYS A 180 4.13 -19.80 3.47
N SER A 181 3.61 -18.69 3.99
CA SER A 181 3.93 -17.34 3.47
C SER A 181 4.54 -16.38 4.50
N LYS A 182 4.74 -16.78 5.75
CA LYS A 182 5.37 -15.91 6.78
C LYS A 182 6.86 -16.14 7.02
N LYS A 183 7.45 -17.27 6.62
CA LYS A 183 8.91 -17.49 6.70
C LYS A 183 9.73 -16.73 5.63
N LYS A 184 9.13 -15.80 4.88
CA LYS A 184 9.80 -15.06 3.79
C LYS A 184 9.80 -13.53 3.97
N LYS A 185 9.52 -13.02 5.18
CA LYS A 185 9.50 -11.56 5.43
C LYS A 185 10.22 -11.14 6.72
N GLU A 186 10.91 -12.05 7.40
CA GLU A 186 11.72 -11.72 8.60
C GLU A 186 13.23 -11.79 8.33
N GLU A 187 13.67 -12.10 7.10
CA GLU A 187 15.10 -12.08 6.71
C GLU A 187 15.48 -10.86 5.86
N GLU A 188 14.58 -9.86 5.68
CA GLU A 188 14.84 -8.66 4.87
C GLU A 188 14.58 -7.34 5.62
N GLU A 189 14.60 -7.34 6.95
CA GLU A 189 14.53 -6.09 7.75
C GLU A 189 15.72 -5.94 8.73
N ASP A 190 16.80 -6.71 8.57
CA ASP A 190 18.00 -6.67 9.43
C ASP A 190 19.29 -6.23 8.69
N GLU A 191 19.18 -5.76 7.45
CA GLU A 191 20.33 -5.23 6.66
C GLU A 191 20.10 -3.76 6.19
N GLU A 192 19.16 -3.03 6.79
CA GLU A 192 18.89 -1.61 6.44
C GLU A 192 19.30 -0.61 7.55
N ASP A 193 20.14 -0.99 8.54
CA ASP A 193 20.58 -0.12 9.66
C ASP A 193 22.11 -0.06 9.85
N GLU A 194 22.90 -0.28 8.79
CA GLU A 194 24.37 -0.11 8.79
C GLU A 194 24.91 0.77 7.65
N ASP A 195 24.05 1.35 6.80
CA ASP A 195 24.45 2.04 5.55
C ASP A 195 24.02 3.52 5.51
N GLU A 196 23.81 4.16 6.67
CA GLU A 196 23.46 5.58 6.79
C GLU A 196 24.50 6.41 7.56
N GLU A 197 25.68 5.85 7.88
CA GLU A 197 26.77 6.55 8.62
C GLU A 197 28.05 6.81 7.78
N GLU A 198 28.13 6.43 6.49
CA GLU A 198 29.33 6.65 5.65
C GLU A 198 29.20 7.73 4.56
N GLU A 199 28.10 8.50 4.50
CA GLU A 199 27.87 9.52 3.45
C GLU A 199 27.85 10.96 4.00
N GLU A 200 28.53 11.23 5.13
CA GLU A 200 28.79 12.60 5.62
C GLU A 200 30.29 12.95 5.74
N ASP A 201 31.24 12.08 5.38
CA ASP A 201 32.69 12.27 5.60
C ASP A 201 33.55 12.43 4.31
N GLU A 202 32.94 12.67 3.14
CA GLU A 202 33.70 12.87 1.87
C GLU A 202 33.50 14.25 1.20
N GLU A 203 32.78 15.18 1.82
CA GLU A 203 32.52 16.52 1.22
C GLU A 203 33.26 17.68 1.92
N GLU A 204 34.24 17.41 2.79
CA GLU A 204 35.03 18.46 3.49
C GLU A 204 36.52 18.58 3.06
N ASP A 205 37.01 17.81 2.07
CA ASP A 205 38.46 17.74 1.75
C ASP A 205 38.85 18.20 0.32
N GLU A 206 38.12 19.15 -0.28
CA GLU A 206 38.53 19.79 -1.56
C GLU A 206 38.49 21.35 -1.55
N GLU A 207 38.58 22.01 -0.39
CA GLU A 207 38.69 23.49 -0.32
C GLU A 207 39.99 24.03 0.33
N ASP A 208 41.08 23.26 0.43
CA ASP A 208 42.36 23.74 1.00
C ASP A 208 43.58 23.44 0.13
N GLU A 209 43.67 23.96 -1.10
CA GLU A 209 44.95 24.24 -1.78
C GLU A 209 44.77 25.27 -2.90
N GLU A 210 44.60 26.57 -2.60
CA GLU A 210 45.01 27.67 -3.51
C GLU A 210 45.07 29.01 -2.73
N GLU A 211 46.03 29.17 -1.81
CA GLU A 211 46.42 30.51 -1.33
C GLU A 211 47.89 30.53 -0.85
N ASP A 212 48.85 30.55 -1.79
CA ASP A 212 50.16 31.19 -1.57
C ASP A 212 50.95 31.36 -2.90
N ASP A 213 50.85 32.53 -3.54
CA ASP A 213 51.97 33.17 -4.29
C ASP A 213 51.59 34.63 -4.64
N ASP A 214 51.92 35.59 -3.79
CA ASP A 214 52.26 36.96 -4.21
C ASP A 214 53.20 37.61 -3.15
N GLU A 215 54.51 37.58 -3.43
CA GLU A 215 55.48 38.59 -2.96
C GLU A 215 56.20 39.22 -4.17
#